data_AF-A0A2E6ST61-F1
#
_entry.id   AF-A0A2E6ST61-F1
#
_cell.length_a   1.000
_cell.length_b   1.000
_cell.length_c   1.000
_cell.angle_alpha   90.00
_cell.angle_beta   90.00
_cell.angle_gamma   90.00
#
_symmetry.space_group_name_H-M   'P 1'
#
loop_
_entity.id
_entity.type
_entity.pdbx_description
1 polymer ?
#
loop_
_entity_poly.entity_id
_entity_poly.type
_entity_poly.pdbx_seq_one_letter_code
_entity_poly.pdbx_strand_id
1 'polypeptide(L)'
;ENSCATLAAVSRDAGDSALSLALLEAHYFTHDCFLPENHIMDNLNRLNHLPAIVVQGRHDVICPPFTAYRLVEAWGRQAQLRMVDDAGHSAFESGIVGRLMRGLDEVAQQL
;
A
#
# COMPACT_ATOMS: atom_id res chain seq x y z
N GLU A 1 -12.06 -4.95 3.83
CA GLU A 1 -10.68 -4.60 4.23
C GLU A 1 -10.42 -4.58 5.76
N ASN A 2 -11.09 -3.70 6.52
CA ASN A 2 -10.73 -3.36 7.92
C ASN A 2 -10.54 -4.53 8.91
N SER A 3 -11.28 -5.63 8.77
CA SER A 3 -11.21 -6.77 9.71
C SER A 3 -9.84 -7.43 9.78
N CYS A 4 -9.06 -7.37 8.71
CA CYS A 4 -7.72 -7.98 8.61
C CYS A 4 -6.62 -6.94 8.42
N ALA A 5 -6.92 -5.66 8.64
CA ALA A 5 -6.00 -4.58 8.29
C ALA A 5 -4.89 -4.34 9.33
N THR A 6 -5.05 -4.77 10.58
CA THR A 6 -4.04 -4.58 11.64
C THR A 6 -3.75 -5.90 12.33
N LEU A 7 -2.55 -6.03 12.93
CA LEU A 7 -2.19 -7.20 13.72
C LEU A 7 -2.94 -7.29 15.04
N ALA A 8 -3.33 -6.14 15.59
CA ALA A 8 -4.10 -6.10 16.82
C ALA A 8 -5.49 -6.76 16.64
N ALA A 9 -5.79 -7.70 17.54
CA ALA A 9 -7.11 -8.30 17.66
C ALA A 9 -8.04 -7.33 18.40
N VAL A 10 -8.81 -6.54 17.65
CA VAL A 10 -9.73 -5.53 18.18
C VAL A 10 -11.12 -5.73 17.60
N SER A 11 -12.14 -5.44 18.42
CA SER A 11 -13.51 -5.34 17.91
C SER A 11 -13.60 -4.12 16.99
N ARG A 12 -14.15 -4.32 15.80
CA ARG A 12 -14.34 -3.25 14.82
C ARG A 12 -15.82 -3.17 14.50
N ASP A 13 -16.40 -2.00 14.71
CA ASP A 13 -17.74 -1.72 14.21
C ASP A 13 -17.67 -1.53 12.69
N ALA A 14 -18.50 -2.27 11.96
CA ALA A 14 -18.54 -2.22 10.51
C ALA A 14 -19.47 -1.11 10.01
N GLY A 15 -20.54 -0.77 10.77
CA GLY A 15 -21.53 0.23 10.37
C GLY A 15 -22.03 0.14 8.92
N ASP A 16 -22.75 1.18 8.48
CA ASP A 16 -23.22 1.29 7.09
C ASP A 16 -22.08 1.65 6.11
N SER A 17 -21.00 2.23 6.62
CA SER A 17 -19.81 2.59 5.84
C SER A 17 -19.08 1.37 5.29
N ALA A 18 -19.03 0.25 6.03
CA ALA A 18 -18.42 -0.98 5.52
C ALA A 18 -19.17 -1.56 4.34
N LEU A 19 -20.51 -1.53 4.33
CA LEU A 19 -21.30 -2.00 3.19
C LEU A 19 -21.05 -1.13 1.97
N SER A 20 -21.03 0.18 2.16
CA SER A 20 -20.79 1.14 1.08
C SER A 20 -19.40 0.95 0.45
N LEU A 21 -18.37 0.77 1.29
CA LEU A 21 -17.02 0.49 0.84
C LEU A 21 -16.93 -0.87 0.13
N ALA A 22 -17.53 -1.92 0.69
CA ALA A 22 -17.51 -3.26 0.09
C ALA A 22 -18.18 -3.29 -1.29
N LEU A 23 -19.28 -2.55 -1.48
CA LEU A 23 -19.95 -2.44 -2.78
C LEU A 23 -19.07 -1.68 -3.80
N LEU A 24 -18.40 -0.62 -3.37
CA LEU A 24 -17.49 0.13 -4.22
C LEU A 24 -16.27 -0.71 -4.63
N GLU A 25 -15.63 -1.37 -3.68
CA GLU A 25 -14.52 -2.31 -3.91
C GLU A 25 -14.93 -3.41 -4.89
N ALA A 26 -16.06 -4.09 -4.63
CA ALA A 26 -16.58 -5.14 -5.50
C ALA A 26 -16.88 -4.62 -6.91
N HIS A 27 -17.40 -3.40 -7.04
CA HIS A 27 -17.64 -2.79 -8.34
C HIS A 27 -16.34 -2.62 -9.14
N TYR A 28 -15.28 -2.08 -8.53
CA TYR A 28 -13.99 -1.94 -9.22
C TYR A 28 -13.35 -3.29 -9.51
N PHE A 29 -13.34 -4.22 -8.55
CA PHE A 29 -12.72 -5.54 -8.73
C PHE A 29 -13.40 -6.38 -9.81
N THR A 30 -14.74 -6.30 -9.94
CA THR A 30 -15.48 -7.02 -10.99
C THR A 30 -15.28 -6.44 -12.40
N HIS A 31 -14.67 -5.26 -12.52
CA HIS A 31 -14.37 -4.59 -13.79
C HIS A 31 -12.87 -4.42 -14.01
N ASP A 32 -12.02 -5.22 -13.34
CA ASP A 32 -10.56 -5.15 -13.43
C ASP A 32 -10.02 -3.73 -13.18
N CYS A 33 -10.65 -3.01 -12.24
CA CYS A 33 -10.40 -1.61 -11.92
C CYS A 33 -10.50 -0.66 -13.13
N PHE A 34 -11.16 -1.06 -14.22
CA PHE A 34 -11.22 -0.36 -15.50
C PHE A 34 -9.84 -0.12 -16.14
N LEU A 35 -8.87 -0.98 -15.81
CA LEU A 35 -7.51 -0.91 -16.33
C LEU A 35 -7.18 -2.16 -17.15
N PRO A 36 -6.33 -2.02 -18.19
CA PRO A 36 -5.70 -3.18 -18.79
C PRO A 36 -4.91 -3.98 -17.76
N GLU A 37 -4.72 -5.27 -18.01
CA GLU A 37 -3.87 -6.11 -17.17
C GLU A 37 -2.45 -5.50 -17.08
N ASN A 38 -1.84 -5.55 -15.89
CA ASN A 38 -0.49 -5.03 -15.60
C ASN A 38 -0.26 -3.54 -15.93
N HIS A 39 -1.30 -2.75 -16.18
CA HIS A 39 -1.20 -1.36 -16.65
C HIS A 39 -0.22 -0.49 -15.84
N ILE A 40 -0.21 -0.63 -14.50
CA ILE A 40 0.68 0.14 -13.62
C ILE A 40 2.16 -0.19 -13.88
N MET A 41 2.50 -1.48 -13.97
CA MET A 41 3.88 -1.93 -14.16
C MET A 41 4.39 -1.56 -15.56
N ASP A 42 3.54 -1.70 -16.57
CA ASP A 42 3.88 -1.38 -17.96
C ASP A 42 4.11 0.13 -18.19
N ASN A 43 3.54 0.97 -17.33
CA ASN A 43 3.64 2.43 -17.41
C ASN A 43 4.56 3.03 -16.34
N LEU A 44 5.29 2.20 -15.60
CA LEU A 44 6.10 2.64 -14.45
C LEU A 44 7.24 3.57 -14.86
N ASN A 45 7.75 3.44 -16.09
CA ASN A 45 8.75 4.33 -16.68
C ASN A 45 8.34 5.82 -16.68
N ARG A 46 7.05 6.11 -16.60
CA ARG A 46 6.53 7.48 -16.49
C ARG A 46 6.78 8.12 -15.13
N LEU A 47 7.07 7.32 -14.10
CA LEU A 47 7.25 7.78 -12.72
C LEU A 47 8.63 7.41 -12.14
N ASN A 48 9.31 6.40 -12.68
CA ASN A 48 10.51 5.84 -12.07
C ASN A 48 11.74 6.76 -12.01
N HIS A 49 11.66 7.95 -12.62
CA HIS A 49 12.65 9.01 -12.46
C HIS A 49 12.52 9.76 -11.12
N LEU A 50 11.35 9.68 -10.47
CA LEU A 50 11.06 10.29 -9.17
C LEU A 50 11.54 9.42 -8.01
N PRO A 51 12.04 10.03 -6.92
CA PRO A 51 12.32 9.31 -5.69
C PRO A 51 11.02 8.73 -5.10
N ALA A 52 11.09 7.50 -4.62
CA ALA A 52 9.96 6.79 -4.04
C ALA A 52 10.36 6.04 -2.76
N ILE A 53 9.50 6.13 -1.76
CA ILE A 53 9.61 5.33 -0.54
C ILE A 53 8.33 4.51 -0.43
N VAL A 54 8.47 3.18 -0.50
CA VAL A 54 7.37 2.23 -0.37
C VAL A 54 7.40 1.67 1.04
N VAL A 55 6.35 1.91 1.82
CA VAL A 55 6.23 1.37 3.20
C VAL A 55 5.25 0.21 3.17
N GLN A 56 5.65 -0.94 3.68
CA GLN A 56 4.87 -2.18 3.62
C GLN A 56 4.91 -2.91 4.96
N GLY A 57 3.76 -3.37 5.45
CA GLY A 57 3.71 -4.28 6.60
C GLY A 57 4.07 -5.71 6.19
N ARG A 58 4.92 -6.37 6.98
CA ARG A 58 5.38 -7.75 6.75
C ARG A 58 4.23 -8.76 6.70
N HIS A 59 3.17 -8.46 7.45
CA HIS A 59 2.02 -9.34 7.65
C HIS A 59 0.75 -8.80 6.97
N ASP A 60 0.91 -7.90 5.99
CA ASP A 60 -0.21 -7.46 5.17
C ASP A 60 -0.75 -8.65 4.35
N VAL A 61 -1.96 -9.09 4.67
CA VAL A 61 -2.65 -10.18 3.96
C VAL A 61 -3.62 -9.67 2.88
N ILE A 62 -3.83 -8.36 2.82
CA ILE A 62 -4.74 -7.69 1.89
C ILE A 62 -3.98 -7.35 0.62
N CYS A 63 -2.81 -6.72 0.77
CA CYS A 63 -1.86 -6.40 -0.29
C CYS A 63 -0.51 -7.05 0.04
N PRO A 64 -0.31 -8.34 -0.30
CA PRO A 64 0.82 -9.09 0.22
C PRO A 64 2.19 -8.53 -0.20
N PRO A 65 3.23 -8.59 0.67
CA PRO A 65 4.50 -7.89 0.45
C PRO A 65 5.21 -8.13 -0.88
N PHE A 66 4.97 -9.26 -1.54
CA PHE A 66 5.59 -9.56 -2.84
C PHE A 66 5.23 -8.52 -3.91
N THR A 67 4.05 -7.88 -3.84
CA THR A 67 3.65 -6.83 -4.78
C THR A 67 4.51 -5.58 -4.60
N ALA A 68 4.78 -5.17 -3.35
CA ALA A 68 5.68 -4.07 -3.02
C ALA A 68 7.12 -4.36 -3.45
N TYR A 69 7.61 -5.59 -3.25
CA TYR A 69 8.93 -6.02 -3.75
C TYR A 69 9.01 -5.88 -5.27
N ARG A 70 8.02 -6.41 -6.01
CA ARG A 70 7.95 -6.32 -7.48
C ARG A 70 7.94 -4.87 -7.96
N LEU A 71 7.19 -4.00 -7.27
CA LEU A 71 7.13 -2.58 -7.60
C LEU A 71 8.50 -1.92 -7.45
N VAL A 72 9.17 -2.11 -6.32
CA VAL A 72 10.47 -1.49 -6.05
C VAL A 72 11.57 -2.03 -6.98
N GLU A 73 11.55 -3.34 -7.28
CA GLU A 73 12.47 -3.94 -8.25
C GLU A 73 12.31 -3.32 -9.64
N ALA A 74 11.07 -3.17 -10.12
CA ALA A 74 10.80 -2.55 -11.42
C ALA A 74 11.05 -1.03 -11.44
N TRP A 75 10.85 -0.34 -10.31
CA TRP A 75 11.11 1.10 -10.18
C TRP A 75 12.62 1.39 -10.20
N GLY A 76 13.43 0.48 -9.67
CA GLY A 76 14.88 0.57 -9.68
C GLY A 76 15.44 1.51 -8.61
N ARG A 77 16.55 2.17 -8.92
CA ARG A 77 17.40 2.86 -7.92
C ARG A 77 16.71 4.01 -7.17
N GLN A 78 15.66 4.59 -7.77
CA GLN A 78 14.95 5.72 -7.16
C GLN A 78 13.94 5.27 -6.09
N ALA A 79 13.63 3.98 -5.99
CA ALA A 79 12.71 3.47 -4.99
C ALA A 79 13.41 2.71 -3.86
N GLN A 80 12.86 2.83 -2.64
CA GLN A 80 13.29 2.07 -1.49
C GLN A 80 12.10 1.41 -0.80
N LEU A 81 12.20 0.10 -0.53
CA LEU A 81 11.23 -0.62 0.28
C LEU A 81 11.59 -0.52 1.77
N ARG A 82 10.63 -0.06 2.57
CA ARG A 82 10.68 -0.03 4.04
C ARG A 82 9.68 -1.02 4.58
N MET A 83 10.16 -2.23 4.86
CA MET A 83 9.34 -3.22 5.54
C MET A 83 9.17 -2.87 7.02
N VAL A 84 7.96 -3.06 7.54
CA VAL A 84 7.63 -2.96 8.96
C VAL A 84 7.29 -4.37 9.44
N ASP A 85 8.18 -4.94 10.25
CA ASP A 85 8.09 -6.35 10.64
C ASP A 85 6.88 -6.64 11.54
N ASP A 86 6.42 -5.68 12.33
CA ASP A 86 5.30 -5.77 13.27
C ASP A 86 4.04 -5.03 12.79
N ALA A 87 3.74 -5.07 11.49
CA ALA A 87 2.53 -4.47 10.91
C ALA A 87 1.89 -5.30 9.79
N GLY A 88 0.59 -5.09 9.61
CA GLY A 88 -0.27 -5.52 8.52
C GLY A 88 -0.51 -4.42 7.49
N HIS A 89 -1.77 -4.26 7.06
CA HIS A 89 -2.15 -3.40 5.94
C HIS A 89 -2.32 -1.92 6.31
N SER A 90 -2.83 -1.64 7.50
CA SER A 90 -3.33 -0.31 7.84
C SER A 90 -2.20 0.72 7.89
N ALA A 91 -2.41 1.83 7.17
CA ALA A 91 -1.54 3.00 7.24
C ALA A 91 -1.42 3.60 8.66
N PHE A 92 -2.33 3.23 9.57
CA PHE A 92 -2.40 3.75 10.94
C PHE A 92 -1.72 2.87 11.99
N GLU A 93 -1.13 1.73 11.61
CA GLU A 93 -0.28 1.01 12.56
C GLU A 93 0.96 1.85 12.89
N SER A 94 1.33 1.90 14.17
CA SER A 94 2.34 2.83 14.69
C SER A 94 3.67 2.72 13.95
N GLY A 95 4.09 1.50 13.61
CA GLY A 95 5.28 1.24 12.80
C GLY A 95 5.16 1.79 11.38
N ILE A 96 3.99 1.67 10.73
CA ILE A 96 3.73 2.19 9.39
C ILE A 96 3.70 3.72 9.40
N VAL A 97 2.94 4.34 10.30
CA VAL A 97 2.85 5.81 10.43
C VAL A 97 4.25 6.42 10.62
N GLY A 98 5.05 5.85 11.52
CA GLY A 98 6.41 6.35 11.77
C GLY A 98 7.31 6.28 10.54
N ARG A 99 7.17 5.26 9.70
CA ARG A 99 7.94 5.13 8.45
C ARG A 99 7.43 6.06 7.36
N LEU A 100 6.12 6.27 7.27
CA LEU A 100 5.50 7.21 6.33
C LEU A 100 5.94 8.64 6.65
N MET A 101 5.86 9.08 7.90
CA MET A 101 6.26 10.44 8.30
C MET A 101 7.74 10.72 8.00
N ARG A 102 8.64 9.79 8.38
CA ARG A 102 10.07 9.91 8.01
C ARG A 102 10.28 9.90 6.50
N GLY A 103 9.51 9.09 5.77
CA GLY A 103 9.59 9.04 4.32
C GLY A 103 9.19 10.37 3.67
N LEU A 104 8.15 11.02 4.18
CA LEU A 104 7.75 12.36 3.72
C LEU A 104 8.85 13.40 3.96
N ASP A 105 9.45 13.42 5.17
CA ASP A 105 10.55 14.34 5.49
C ASP A 105 11.75 14.14 4.55
N GLU A 106 12.09 12.89 4.24
CA GLU A 106 13.22 12.56 3.36
C GLU A 106 12.97 12.93 1.90
N VAL A 107 11.76 12.69 1.38
CA VAL A 107 11.38 13.08 0.02
C VAL A 107 11.36 14.60 -0.10
N ALA A 108 10.87 15.31 0.92
CA ALA A 108 10.85 16.77 0.94
C ALA A 108 12.25 17.40 0.89
N GLN A 109 13.29 16.72 1.39
CA GLN A 109 14.68 17.17 1.32
C GLN A 109 15.36 16.89 -0.04
N GLN A 110 14.75 16.06 -0.90
CA GLN A 110 15.29 15.67 -2.20
C GLN A 110 14.70 16.49 -3.36
N LEU A 111 13.73 17.36 -3.08
CA LEU A 111 13.14 18.34 -3.98
C LEU A 111 13.87 19.68 -3.87
#